data_AF-K0SR05-F1
#
_entry.id   AF-K0SR05-F1
#
_cell.length_a   1.000
_cell.length_b   1.000
_cell.length_c   1.000
_cell.angle_alpha   90.00
_cell.angle_beta   90.00
_cell.angle_gamma   90.00
#
_symmetry.space_group_name_H-M   'P 1'
#
loop_
_entity.id
_entity.type
_entity.pdbx_description
1 polymer ?
#
loop_
_entity_poly.entity_id
_entity_poly.type
_entity_poly.pdbx_seq_one_letter_code
_entity_poly.pdbx_strand_id
1 'polypeptide(L)'
;MRHPSALLFAASLAALGSSAFRFGGGNSRVGRRTPPSSKHHDARDDAAASARRPRATAHSAVETRLFSYTTPVDSDEMRTLGMDLILRAAREAGATEPMIDVEWKADRIVVTVDVNADEDYGGDAPAGVLLGEALDDDLEEGDSLDYFEDEDLVYDGEDTDDEAFLDEDEFDPESLGLVADEDSGSSPIDLTLIARNINVLLAEDGEDSLAHKIAELHEICVTTPEFDNVLRGRNMFESYRGFDVTVEHWEEPKKKKKPKSKAGKAGGDAAAAVEEEPPPPEPKLKITEGKLVGRDYDKDVTMINVKGRVVKIENDKIESVRLPKAKREKGAS
;
A
#
# COMPACT_ATOMS: atom_id res chain seq x y z
N MET A 1 28.49 42.27 -8.78
CA MET A 1 27.71 42.61 -10.00
C MET A 1 26.25 42.73 -9.59
N ARG A 2 25.64 43.88 -9.85
CA ARG A 2 24.26 44.22 -9.52
C ARG A 2 23.42 44.25 -10.80
N HIS A 3 22.10 44.07 -10.61
CA HIS A 3 20.94 44.38 -11.46
C HIS A 3 20.34 43.20 -12.28
N PRO A 4 19.03 43.24 -12.63
CA PRO A 4 17.86 43.80 -11.89
C PRO A 4 16.49 43.08 -12.11
N SER A 5 15.46 43.54 -11.36
CA SER A 5 14.02 43.77 -11.73
C SER A 5 13.16 42.64 -12.36
N ALA A 6 12.07 42.19 -11.73
CA ALA A 6 10.73 42.80 -11.53
C ALA A 6 9.74 42.62 -12.71
N LEU A 7 8.57 42.00 -12.43
CA LEU A 7 7.26 42.03 -13.12
C LEU A 7 6.31 41.25 -12.18
N LEU A 8 5.36 41.78 -11.41
CA LEU A 8 4.31 42.80 -11.59
C LEU A 8 3.30 42.43 -12.67
N PHE A 9 2.32 41.60 -12.30
CA PHE A 9 0.99 41.59 -12.92
C PHE A 9 -0.07 41.68 -11.82
N ALA A 10 -0.72 42.85 -11.79
CA ALA A 10 -2.01 43.03 -11.15
C ALA A 10 -3.08 42.84 -12.23
N ALA A 11 -4.09 42.03 -11.95
CA ALA A 11 -5.36 42.06 -12.67
C ALA A 11 -6.49 42.08 -11.63
N SER A 12 -7.20 43.21 -11.62
CA SER A 12 -8.43 43.48 -10.90
C SER A 12 -9.57 43.45 -11.92
N LEU A 13 -10.67 42.75 -11.63
CA LEU A 13 -12.05 43.04 -12.06
C LEU A 13 -12.95 41.96 -11.41
N ALA A 14 -13.72 42.25 -10.37
CA ALA A 14 -15.06 42.85 -10.36
C ALA A 14 -16.22 41.90 -10.76
N ALA A 15 -16.94 41.49 -9.71
CA ALA A 15 -18.40 41.46 -9.55
C ALA A 15 -19.33 40.80 -10.59
N LEU A 16 -20.18 39.91 -10.06
CA LEU A 16 -21.61 39.58 -10.34
C LEU A 16 -21.73 38.04 -10.21
N GLY A 17 -22.67 37.43 -9.51
CA GLY A 17 -23.96 37.86 -9.03
C GLY A 17 -24.56 36.75 -8.16
N SER A 18 -25.58 37.13 -7.41
CA SER A 18 -26.33 36.31 -6.48
C SER A 18 -26.99 35.10 -7.14
N SER A 19 -26.91 33.93 -6.50
CA SER A 19 -27.89 32.86 -6.68
C SER A 19 -28.17 32.20 -5.34
N ALA A 20 -29.29 32.62 -4.75
CA ALA A 20 -29.90 31.97 -3.60
C ALA A 20 -30.60 30.71 -4.10
N PHE A 21 -29.98 29.54 -3.92
CA PHE A 21 -30.67 28.26 -4.09
C PHE A 21 -31.13 27.75 -2.73
N ARG A 22 -32.41 28.02 -2.43
CA ARG A 22 -33.21 27.30 -1.44
C ARG A 22 -33.96 26.18 -2.16
N PHE A 23 -33.68 24.93 -1.81
CA PHE A 23 -34.62 23.81 -1.88
C PHE A 23 -34.33 22.95 -0.65
N GLY A 24 -35.25 22.85 0.30
CA GLY A 24 -36.28 21.80 0.32
C GLY A 24 -35.69 20.59 1.07
N GLY A 25 -35.93 20.40 2.36
CA GLY A 25 -37.28 20.15 2.89
C GLY A 25 -37.74 18.73 2.53
N GLY A 26 -36.94 17.70 2.82
CA GLY A 26 -37.26 16.30 2.55
C GLY A 26 -37.07 15.44 3.79
N ASN A 27 -38.12 15.31 4.58
CA ASN A 27 -38.20 14.50 5.78
C ASN A 27 -38.66 13.09 5.40
N SER A 28 -37.74 12.15 5.15
CA SER A 28 -38.07 10.74 4.90
C SER A 28 -37.68 9.88 6.10
N ARG A 29 -38.63 9.80 7.05
CA ARG A 29 -38.74 8.67 7.98
C ARG A 29 -38.95 7.41 7.14
N VAL A 30 -37.98 6.50 7.11
CA VAL A 30 -38.20 5.12 6.67
C VAL A 30 -37.77 4.18 7.78
N GLY A 31 -38.70 3.30 8.14
CA GLY A 31 -38.74 2.54 9.37
C GLY A 31 -37.64 1.50 9.52
N ARG A 32 -37.25 1.32 10.78
CA ARG A 32 -36.55 0.14 11.27
C ARG A 32 -37.42 -1.10 11.01
N ARG A 33 -36.94 -2.03 10.18
CA ARG A 33 -37.39 -3.42 10.17
C ARG A 33 -36.32 -4.26 10.84
N THR A 34 -36.64 -4.79 12.01
CA THR A 34 -35.92 -5.87 12.69
C THR A 34 -36.15 -7.18 11.93
N PRO A 35 -35.12 -8.01 11.67
CA PRO A 35 -35.34 -9.38 11.23
C PRO A 35 -35.78 -10.28 12.40
N PRO A 36 -36.62 -11.29 12.14
CA PRO A 36 -37.11 -12.22 13.15
C PRO A 36 -36.04 -13.27 13.51
N SER A 37 -35.98 -13.62 14.79
CA SER A 37 -35.23 -14.77 15.27
C SER A 37 -35.92 -16.07 14.83
N SER A 38 -35.24 -16.92 14.07
CA SER A 38 -35.60 -18.34 13.95
C SER A 38 -34.67 -19.17 14.82
N LYS A 39 -35.23 -19.64 15.94
CA LYS A 39 -34.78 -20.81 16.68
C LYS A 39 -35.18 -22.07 15.89
N HIS A 40 -34.51 -23.17 16.26
CA HIS A 40 -34.83 -24.59 16.00
C HIS A 40 -34.28 -25.24 14.74
N HIS A 41 -33.38 -26.20 14.97
CA HIS A 41 -33.43 -27.64 14.63
C HIS A 41 -31.98 -28.14 14.46
N ASP A 42 -31.59 -29.37 14.74
CA ASP A 42 -32.01 -30.43 15.64
C ASP A 42 -30.78 -31.32 15.76
N ALA A 43 -30.68 -32.05 16.87
CA ALA A 43 -29.67 -33.06 17.06
C ALA A 43 -29.70 -34.11 15.93
N ARG A 44 -28.53 -34.47 15.41
CA ARG A 44 -28.27 -35.81 14.92
C ARG A 44 -26.93 -36.31 15.44
N ASP A 45 -27.07 -37.18 16.43
CA ASP A 45 -26.17 -38.29 16.68
C ASP A 45 -25.96 -39.09 15.40
N ASP A 46 -24.70 -39.30 15.01
CA ASP A 46 -24.30 -40.49 14.26
C ASP A 46 -22.99 -41.01 14.86
N ALA A 47 -23.19 -41.91 15.83
CA ALA A 47 -22.19 -42.87 16.27
C ALA A 47 -22.24 -44.07 15.33
N ALA A 48 -21.15 -44.38 14.61
CA ALA A 48 -20.82 -45.75 14.24
C ALA A 48 -19.43 -45.89 13.59
N ALA A 49 -18.85 -47.07 13.83
CA ALA A 49 -17.80 -47.71 13.05
C ALA A 49 -16.34 -47.33 13.35
N SER A 50 -15.94 -47.75 14.55
CA SER A 50 -14.66 -48.43 14.81
C SER A 50 -14.27 -49.42 13.70
N ALA A 51 -13.17 -49.15 13.00
CA ALA A 51 -12.44 -50.14 12.21
C ALA A 51 -10.94 -50.02 12.54
N ARG A 52 -10.53 -50.78 13.57
CA ARG A 52 -9.13 -51.02 13.91
C ARG A 52 -8.45 -51.79 12.76
N ARG A 53 -7.63 -51.11 11.95
CA ARG A 53 -6.63 -51.78 11.11
C ARG A 53 -5.36 -52.03 11.93
N PRO A 54 -4.82 -53.26 11.99
CA PRO A 54 -3.48 -53.49 12.51
C PRO A 54 -2.47 -52.99 11.47
N ARG A 55 -1.91 -51.79 11.67
CA ARG A 55 -0.83 -51.30 10.82
C ARG A 55 0.48 -51.90 11.33
N ALA A 56 1.06 -52.73 10.48
CA ALA A 56 2.32 -53.42 10.68
C ALA A 56 3.42 -52.46 11.15
N THR A 57 4.15 -52.88 12.19
CA THR A 57 5.42 -52.31 12.62
C THR A 57 6.47 -52.57 11.55
N ALA A 58 6.55 -51.68 10.56
CA ALA A 58 7.74 -51.55 9.74
C ALA A 58 8.80 -50.87 10.61
N HIS A 59 9.90 -51.57 10.87
CA HIS A 59 11.10 -51.01 11.44
C HIS A 59 11.63 -49.94 10.47
N SER A 60 11.23 -48.69 10.70
CA SER A 60 11.86 -47.53 10.09
C SER A 60 13.33 -47.58 10.47
N ALA A 61 14.19 -47.91 9.51
CA ALA A 61 15.61 -47.65 9.62
C ALA A 61 15.72 -46.17 9.96
N VAL A 62 16.17 -45.88 11.19
CA VAL A 62 16.55 -44.54 11.60
C VAL A 62 17.80 -44.26 10.78
N GLU A 63 17.59 -43.71 9.59
CA GLU A 63 18.62 -43.08 8.80
C GLU A 63 19.08 -41.88 9.64
N THR A 64 20.06 -42.15 10.50
CA THR A 64 20.90 -41.13 11.11
C THR A 64 21.57 -40.40 9.97
N ARG A 65 20.84 -39.44 9.36
CA ARG A 65 21.42 -38.36 8.59
C ARG A 65 22.46 -37.76 9.52
N LEU A 66 23.71 -38.10 9.23
CA LEU A 66 24.86 -37.43 9.77
C LEU A 66 24.58 -35.95 9.58
N PHE A 67 24.20 -35.27 10.67
CA PHE A 67 24.20 -33.82 10.72
C PHE A 67 25.65 -33.44 10.44
N SER A 68 25.96 -33.21 9.17
CA SER A 68 27.17 -32.54 8.77
C SER A 68 27.19 -31.27 9.58
N TYR A 69 28.22 -31.15 10.43
CA TYR A 69 28.51 -29.91 11.14
C TYR A 69 28.87 -28.88 10.08
N THR A 70 27.85 -28.25 9.50
CA THR A 70 27.98 -27.03 8.74
C THR A 70 28.60 -26.04 9.72
N THR A 71 29.86 -25.67 9.47
CA THR A 71 30.46 -24.52 10.13
C THR A 71 29.44 -23.39 10.07
N PRO A 72 29.14 -22.70 11.18
CA PRO A 72 28.19 -21.60 11.17
C PRO A 72 28.68 -20.62 10.11
N VAL A 73 27.99 -20.60 8.97
CA VAL A 73 28.24 -19.64 7.91
C VAL A 73 28.01 -18.28 8.55
N ASP A 74 28.97 -17.37 8.38
CA ASP A 74 28.89 -16.05 8.99
C ASP A 74 27.61 -15.37 8.51
N SER A 75 26.65 -15.20 9.42
CA SER A 75 25.33 -14.64 9.14
C SER A 75 25.41 -13.25 8.50
N ASP A 76 26.51 -12.53 8.75
CA ASP A 76 26.76 -11.20 8.23
C ASP A 76 27.15 -11.21 6.74
N GLU A 77 27.86 -12.25 6.28
CA GLU A 77 28.24 -12.39 4.87
C GLU A 77 27.01 -12.68 4.00
N MET A 78 26.14 -13.62 4.45
CA MET A 78 24.88 -13.90 3.78
C MET A 78 23.97 -12.67 3.74
N ARG A 79 23.91 -11.91 4.85
CA ARG A 79 23.11 -10.69 4.92
C ARG A 79 23.59 -9.62 3.95
N THR A 80 24.90 -9.42 3.87
CA THR A 80 25.52 -8.43 2.99
C THR A 80 25.31 -8.80 1.52
N LEU A 81 25.56 -10.07 1.15
CA LEU A 81 25.35 -10.56 -0.21
C LEU A 81 23.87 -10.49 -0.61
N GLY A 82 22.97 -10.99 0.23
CA GLY A 82 21.53 -10.97 -0.07
C GLY A 82 21.00 -9.56 -0.23
N MET A 83 21.48 -8.60 0.56
CA MET A 83 21.13 -7.18 0.41
C MET A 83 21.62 -6.61 -0.94
N ASP A 84 22.84 -6.93 -1.37
CA ASP A 84 23.38 -6.48 -2.66
C ASP A 84 22.59 -7.05 -3.85
N LEU A 85 22.27 -8.35 -3.82
CA LEU A 85 21.46 -9.00 -4.85
C LEU A 85 20.05 -8.40 -4.94
N ILE A 86 19.39 -8.15 -3.80
CA ILE A 86 18.05 -7.55 -3.76
C ILE A 86 18.09 -6.11 -4.32
N LEU A 87 19.05 -5.29 -3.90
CA LEU A 87 19.18 -3.91 -4.39
C LEU A 87 19.50 -3.86 -5.89
N ARG A 88 20.33 -4.80 -6.38
CA ARG A 88 20.62 -4.94 -7.81
C ARG A 88 19.37 -5.32 -8.61
N ALA A 89 18.65 -6.36 -8.20
CA ALA A 89 17.41 -6.80 -8.85
C ALA A 89 16.36 -5.67 -8.91
N ALA A 90 16.22 -4.92 -7.81
CA ALA A 90 15.26 -3.82 -7.73
C ALA A 90 15.66 -2.63 -8.61
N ARG A 91 16.96 -2.32 -8.71
CA ARG A 91 17.49 -1.31 -9.64
C ARG A 91 17.21 -1.68 -11.10
N GLU A 92 17.38 -2.95 -11.45
CA GLU A 92 17.07 -3.47 -12.79
C GLU A 92 15.56 -3.36 -13.12
N ALA A 93 14.70 -3.39 -12.09
CA ALA A 93 13.26 -3.13 -12.22
C ALA A 93 12.87 -1.63 -12.14
N GLY A 94 13.85 -0.72 -12.08
CA GLY A 94 13.62 0.72 -12.05
C GLY A 94 13.31 1.32 -10.68
N ALA A 95 13.45 0.55 -9.58
CA ALA A 95 13.37 1.09 -8.23
C ALA A 95 14.69 1.75 -7.81
N THR A 96 14.61 2.86 -7.07
CA THR A 96 15.78 3.51 -6.49
C THR A 96 16.05 2.96 -5.08
N GLU A 97 17.29 3.08 -4.60
CA GLU A 97 17.69 2.62 -3.26
C GLU A 97 16.82 3.18 -2.11
N PRO A 98 16.41 4.47 -2.05
CA PRO A 98 15.54 4.97 -0.99
C PRO A 98 14.13 4.35 -0.99
N MET A 99 13.69 3.75 -2.10
CA MET A 99 12.39 3.08 -2.20
C MET A 99 12.38 1.71 -1.54
N ILE A 100 13.54 1.13 -1.22
CA ILE A 100 13.67 -0.28 -0.83
C ILE A 100 14.06 -0.37 0.64
N ASP A 101 13.24 -1.05 1.44
CA ASP A 101 13.55 -1.43 2.82
C ASP A 101 13.61 -2.96 2.94
N VAL A 102 14.71 -3.49 3.47
CA VAL A 102 14.98 -4.94 3.55
C VAL A 102 15.06 -5.38 5.01
N GLU A 103 14.04 -6.09 5.46
CA GLU A 103 13.96 -6.63 6.81
C GLU A 103 14.31 -8.13 6.84
N TRP A 104 15.41 -8.47 7.49
CA TRP A 104 15.83 -9.86 7.70
C TRP A 104 15.15 -10.46 8.94
N LYS A 105 14.37 -11.51 8.75
CA LYS A 105 13.79 -12.35 9.81
C LYS A 105 14.44 -13.74 9.78
N ALA A 106 14.17 -14.56 10.79
CA ALA A 106 14.85 -15.84 10.97
C ALA A 106 14.59 -16.86 9.84
N ASP A 107 13.43 -16.78 9.20
CA ASP A 107 12.91 -17.72 8.19
C ASP A 107 12.53 -17.02 6.88
N ARG A 108 12.54 -15.69 6.85
CA ARG A 108 12.07 -14.90 5.71
C ARG A 108 12.78 -13.57 5.58
N ILE A 109 12.90 -13.10 4.35
CA ILE A 109 13.40 -11.76 4.02
C ILE A 109 12.21 -10.98 3.47
N VAL A 110 11.86 -9.87 4.11
CA VAL A 110 10.77 -9.00 3.65
C VAL A 110 11.38 -7.82 2.93
N VAL A 111 11.10 -7.72 1.64
CA VAL A 111 11.52 -6.63 0.76
C VAL A 111 10.33 -5.71 0.57
N THR A 112 10.41 -4.51 1.13
CA THR A 112 9.34 -3.51 1.08
C THR A 112 9.71 -2.43 0.06
N VAL A 113 8.84 -2.21 -0.93
CA VAL A 113 9.04 -1.21 -1.98
C VAL A 113 8.08 -0.04 -1.78
N ASP A 114 8.55 1.05 -1.19
CA ASP A 114 7.79 2.29 -0.98
C ASP A 114 8.09 3.31 -2.08
N VAL A 115 7.15 3.45 -3.02
CA VAL A 115 7.26 4.40 -4.13
C VAL A 115 7.29 5.85 -3.66
N ASN A 116 6.79 6.14 -2.46
CA ASN A 116 6.72 7.50 -1.93
C ASN A 116 7.95 7.89 -1.10
N ALA A 117 8.88 6.95 -0.86
CA ALA A 117 10.08 7.25 -0.08
C ALA A 117 11.10 8.08 -0.87
N ASP A 118 11.03 8.06 -2.20
CA ASP A 118 11.84 8.88 -3.08
C ASP A 118 11.05 10.11 -3.55
N GLU A 119 11.35 11.28 -2.97
CA GLU A 119 10.71 12.56 -3.33
C GLU A 119 11.03 12.99 -4.77
N ASP A 120 12.15 12.51 -5.32
CA ASP A 120 12.61 12.83 -6.67
C ASP A 120 12.03 11.86 -7.72
N TYR A 121 11.29 10.82 -7.30
CA TYR A 121 10.57 9.92 -8.19
C TYR A 121 9.37 10.65 -8.81
N GLY A 122 9.67 11.53 -9.77
CA GLY A 122 8.74 12.39 -10.51
C GLY A 122 7.88 11.65 -11.52
N GLY A 123 7.64 10.35 -11.30
CA GLY A 123 6.64 9.62 -12.03
C GLY A 123 5.29 10.22 -11.68
N ASP A 124 4.71 10.96 -12.63
CA ASP A 124 3.30 11.34 -12.64
C ASP A 124 2.51 10.04 -12.83
N ALA A 125 2.51 9.21 -11.78
CA ALA A 125 2.07 7.83 -11.84
C ALA A 125 0.65 7.85 -12.39
N PRO A 126 0.39 7.20 -13.55
CA PRO A 126 -0.94 7.19 -14.13
C PRO A 126 -1.89 6.66 -13.06
N ALA A 127 -2.89 7.46 -12.72
CA ALA A 127 -3.75 7.27 -11.55
C ALA A 127 -4.60 5.98 -11.55
N GLY A 128 -4.32 5.03 -12.45
CA GLY A 128 -5.09 3.82 -12.69
C GLY A 128 -4.44 2.49 -12.30
N VAL A 129 -3.11 2.36 -12.19
CA VAL A 129 -2.47 1.02 -12.26
C VAL A 129 -2.27 0.32 -10.90
N LEU A 130 -2.38 1.04 -9.77
CA LEU A 130 -2.06 0.47 -8.44
C LEU A 130 -3.24 -0.17 -7.70
N LEU A 131 -4.47 0.03 -8.16
CA LEU A 131 -5.54 -0.92 -7.87
C LEU A 131 -5.50 -1.87 -9.05
N GLY A 132 -5.13 -3.14 -8.81
CA GLY A 132 -5.25 -4.18 -9.82
C GLY A 132 -6.57 -3.96 -10.53
N GLU A 133 -6.48 -3.47 -11.77
CA GLU A 133 -7.61 -3.40 -12.65
C GLU A 133 -8.17 -4.79 -12.54
N ALA A 134 -9.36 -4.87 -11.95
CA ALA A 134 -10.21 -6.02 -12.14
C ALA A 134 -10.13 -6.21 -13.64
N LEU A 135 -9.48 -7.29 -14.07
CA LEU A 135 -9.61 -7.78 -15.42
C LEU A 135 -11.10 -7.70 -15.66
N ASP A 136 -11.52 -6.70 -16.41
CA ASP A 136 -12.91 -6.46 -16.69
C ASP A 136 -13.31 -7.76 -17.37
N ASP A 137 -14.11 -8.54 -16.63
CA ASP A 137 -14.79 -9.75 -17.05
C ASP A 137 -15.85 -9.41 -18.13
N ASP A 138 -15.68 -8.29 -18.84
CA ASP A 138 -16.21 -7.96 -20.16
C ASP A 138 -15.37 -8.66 -21.25
N LEU A 139 -14.87 -9.87 -20.94
CA LEU A 139 -14.73 -10.89 -21.97
C LEU A 139 -16.16 -11.18 -22.43
N GLU A 140 -16.61 -10.37 -23.40
CA GLU A 140 -17.88 -10.57 -24.09
C GLU A 140 -18.06 -12.07 -24.33
N GLU A 141 -19.14 -12.63 -23.80
CA GLU A 141 -19.79 -13.84 -24.32
C GLU A 141 -20.07 -13.60 -25.80
N GLY A 142 -19.05 -13.68 -26.64
CA GLY A 142 -19.04 -13.10 -27.97
C GLY A 142 -18.27 -13.89 -29.01
N ASP A 143 -17.57 -14.96 -28.61
CA ASP A 143 -17.16 -16.01 -29.54
C ASP A 143 -17.83 -17.30 -29.11
N SER A 144 -18.98 -17.56 -29.73
CA SER A 144 -19.45 -18.93 -29.90
C SER A 144 -18.33 -19.68 -30.61
N LEU A 145 -17.56 -20.42 -29.82
CA LEU A 145 -16.84 -21.58 -30.29
C LEU A 145 -17.89 -22.46 -30.94
N ASP A 146 -18.05 -22.29 -32.25
CA ASP A 146 -18.80 -23.20 -33.10
C ASP A 146 -18.18 -24.55 -32.84
N TYR A 147 -18.92 -25.30 -32.04
CA TYR A 147 -18.77 -26.71 -31.80
C TYR A 147 -18.65 -27.31 -33.20
N PHE A 148 -17.43 -27.68 -33.61
CA PHE A 148 -17.20 -28.55 -34.74
C PHE A 148 -17.79 -29.91 -34.34
N GLU A 149 -19.12 -29.98 -34.41
CA GLU A 149 -19.86 -31.21 -34.55
C GLU A 149 -19.48 -31.75 -35.94
N ASP A 150 -18.94 -32.96 -35.91
CA ASP A 150 -18.76 -33.86 -37.04
C ASP A 150 -17.48 -33.66 -37.87
N GLU A 151 -16.35 -34.15 -37.35
CA GLU A 151 -15.48 -34.97 -38.19
C GLU A 151 -14.89 -36.14 -37.37
N ASP A 152 -15.32 -37.35 -37.74
CA ASP A 152 -14.87 -38.64 -37.23
C ASP A 152 -13.35 -38.79 -37.41
N LEU A 153 -12.56 -38.32 -36.44
CA LEU A 153 -11.16 -38.69 -36.31
C LEU A 153 -11.07 -40.12 -35.79
N VAL A 154 -11.11 -41.06 -36.73
CA VAL A 154 -10.69 -42.43 -36.53
C VAL A 154 -9.20 -42.41 -36.19
N TYR A 155 -8.88 -42.44 -34.90
CA TYR A 155 -7.52 -42.66 -34.42
C TYR A 155 -7.19 -44.14 -34.68
N ASP A 156 -6.64 -44.40 -35.87
CA ASP A 156 -5.99 -45.67 -36.18
C ASP A 156 -4.70 -45.71 -35.37
N GLY A 157 -4.70 -46.55 -34.35
CA GLY A 157 -3.54 -46.77 -33.49
C GLY A 157 -2.47 -47.49 -34.28
N GLU A 158 -1.49 -46.73 -34.76
CA GLU A 158 -0.17 -47.27 -35.01
C GLU A 158 0.83 -46.62 -34.05
N ASP A 159 1.58 -47.50 -33.39
CA ASP A 159 2.68 -47.24 -32.48
C ASP A 159 3.69 -46.26 -33.07
N THR A 160 3.59 -44.97 -32.70
CA THR A 160 4.74 -44.05 -32.77
C THR A 160 5.46 -44.04 -31.44
N ASP A 161 6.53 -44.83 -31.42
CA ASP A 161 7.62 -44.87 -30.45
C ASP A 161 8.42 -43.55 -30.52
N ASP A 162 7.73 -42.43 -30.33
CA ASP A 162 8.29 -41.09 -30.38
C ASP A 162 8.73 -40.72 -28.96
N GLU A 163 9.87 -41.26 -28.56
CA GLU A 163 10.78 -40.67 -27.57
C GLU A 163 11.20 -39.29 -28.08
N ALA A 164 10.27 -38.33 -28.03
CA ALA A 164 10.53 -36.92 -28.18
C ALA A 164 11.35 -36.50 -26.96
N PHE A 165 12.65 -36.75 -27.07
CA PHE A 165 13.71 -36.12 -26.32
C PHE A 165 13.48 -34.61 -26.44
N LEU A 166 12.73 -34.06 -25.50
CA LEU A 166 12.71 -32.62 -25.28
C LEU A 166 14.13 -32.30 -24.84
N ASP A 167 14.96 -31.86 -25.79
CA ASP A 167 16.26 -31.27 -25.49
C ASP A 167 16.01 -30.21 -24.42
N GLU A 168 16.55 -30.48 -23.23
CA GLU A 168 16.40 -29.71 -21.99
C GLU A 168 17.19 -28.39 -22.06
N ASP A 169 17.74 -28.07 -23.23
CA ASP A 169 18.56 -26.91 -23.50
C ASP A 169 17.80 -25.95 -24.42
N GLU A 170 17.72 -24.69 -23.98
CA GLU A 170 17.26 -23.52 -24.73
C GLU A 170 15.77 -23.13 -24.54
N PHE A 171 15.39 -22.97 -23.27
CA PHE A 171 14.35 -21.99 -22.94
C PHE A 171 14.88 -20.59 -23.31
N ASP A 172 14.47 -20.08 -24.47
CA ASP A 172 14.76 -18.71 -24.90
C ASP A 172 13.80 -17.74 -24.19
N PRO A 173 14.25 -16.99 -23.17
CA PRO A 173 13.39 -16.05 -22.45
C PRO A 173 12.93 -14.88 -23.33
N GLU A 174 13.56 -14.63 -24.48
CA GLU A 174 13.13 -13.57 -25.42
C GLU A 174 11.85 -13.96 -26.19
N SER A 175 11.50 -15.25 -26.26
CA SER A 175 10.31 -15.74 -26.98
C SER A 175 8.98 -15.39 -26.29
N LEU A 176 8.98 -14.85 -25.06
CA LEU A 176 7.75 -14.46 -24.36
C LEU A 176 7.17 -13.11 -24.80
N GLY A 177 7.71 -12.46 -25.84
CA GLY A 177 7.02 -11.36 -26.52
C GLY A 177 6.72 -10.14 -25.62
N LEU A 178 7.47 -9.98 -24.52
CA LEU A 178 7.51 -8.74 -23.75
C LEU A 178 8.38 -7.74 -24.52
N VAL A 179 7.89 -7.30 -25.68
CA VAL A 179 8.37 -6.09 -26.32
C VAL A 179 8.08 -4.95 -25.36
N ALA A 180 9.12 -4.51 -24.65
CA ALA A 180 9.08 -3.29 -23.87
C ALA A 180 8.81 -2.14 -24.86
N ASP A 181 7.56 -1.68 -24.90
CA ASP A 181 7.23 -0.43 -25.56
C ASP A 181 8.12 0.66 -24.94
N GLU A 182 9.06 1.20 -25.75
CA GLU A 182 10.01 2.24 -25.36
C GLU A 182 9.33 3.61 -25.11
N ASP A 183 8.04 3.63 -24.75
CA ASP A 183 7.36 4.86 -24.39
C ASP A 183 7.84 5.28 -23.00
N SER A 184 8.69 6.30 -22.98
CA SER A 184 9.52 6.73 -21.86
C SER A 184 8.72 7.46 -20.77
N GLY A 185 7.48 7.05 -20.54
CA GLY A 185 6.77 7.32 -19.30
C GLY A 185 7.30 6.36 -18.24
N SER A 186 7.62 6.86 -17.05
CA SER A 186 8.06 6.01 -15.94
C SER A 186 6.99 4.94 -15.68
N SER A 187 7.23 3.72 -16.15
CA SER A 187 6.35 2.59 -15.88
C SER A 187 6.26 2.40 -14.38
N PRO A 188 5.05 2.16 -13.83
CA PRO A 188 4.90 1.86 -12.41
C PRO A 188 5.84 0.70 -12.05
N ILE A 189 6.49 0.78 -10.89
CA ILE A 189 7.41 -0.26 -10.44
C ILE A 189 6.65 -1.58 -10.32
N ASP A 190 7.05 -2.55 -11.12
CA ASP A 190 6.47 -3.88 -11.12
C ASP A 190 7.15 -4.75 -10.04
N LEU A 191 6.41 -5.04 -8.97
CA LEU A 191 6.88 -5.90 -7.89
C LEU A 191 7.15 -7.33 -8.36
N THR A 192 6.41 -7.81 -9.36
CA THR A 192 6.61 -9.14 -9.92
C THR A 192 7.92 -9.21 -10.70
N LEU A 193 8.30 -8.12 -11.37
CA LEU A 193 9.60 -8.00 -12.03
C LEU A 193 10.74 -8.01 -11.01
N ILE A 194 10.61 -7.28 -9.89
CA ILE A 194 11.60 -7.32 -8.80
C ILE A 194 11.76 -8.75 -8.28
N ALA A 195 10.65 -9.44 -7.98
CA ALA A 195 10.69 -10.81 -7.48
C ALA A 195 11.34 -11.79 -8.49
N ARG A 196 11.03 -11.63 -9.78
CA ARG A 196 11.65 -12.41 -10.86
C ARG A 196 13.16 -12.17 -10.93
N ASN A 197 13.59 -10.91 -10.93
CA ASN A 197 15.02 -10.56 -10.98
C ASN A 197 15.78 -11.10 -9.77
N ILE A 198 15.19 -11.06 -8.56
CA ILE A 198 15.79 -11.68 -7.37
C ILE A 198 15.99 -13.19 -7.58
N ASN A 199 14.98 -13.89 -8.11
CA ASN A 199 15.09 -15.33 -8.36
C ASN A 199 16.16 -15.66 -9.40
N VAL A 200 16.27 -14.85 -10.47
CA VAL A 200 17.33 -15.00 -11.48
C VAL A 200 18.71 -14.85 -10.84
N LEU A 201 18.95 -13.75 -10.11
CA LEU A 201 20.24 -13.50 -9.47
C LEU A 201 20.62 -14.55 -8.42
N LEU A 202 19.64 -15.11 -7.70
CA LEU A 202 19.90 -16.20 -6.74
C LEU A 202 20.24 -17.54 -7.41
N ALA A 203 19.79 -17.74 -8.66
CA ALA A 203 20.03 -18.94 -9.44
C ALA A 203 21.30 -18.86 -10.32
N GLU A 204 21.87 -17.66 -10.54
CA GLU A 204 23.10 -17.48 -11.32
C GLU A 204 24.30 -18.21 -10.71
N ASP A 205 24.35 -18.30 -9.39
CA ASP A 205 25.44 -18.98 -8.69
C ASP A 205 25.10 -20.46 -8.43
N GLY A 206 26.09 -21.35 -8.61
CA GLY A 206 25.91 -22.80 -8.40
C GLY A 206 25.50 -23.19 -6.96
N GLU A 207 25.14 -24.47 -6.77
CA GLU A 207 24.58 -25.03 -5.51
C GLU A 207 25.46 -24.79 -4.26
N ASP A 208 26.78 -24.67 -4.43
CA ASP A 208 27.72 -24.43 -3.33
C ASP A 208 27.79 -22.95 -2.86
N SER A 209 27.14 -22.05 -3.58
CA SER A 209 27.21 -20.60 -3.36
C SER A 209 26.45 -20.15 -2.11
N LEU A 210 26.77 -18.94 -1.65
CA LEU A 210 26.01 -18.27 -0.58
C LEU A 210 24.61 -17.85 -1.07
N ALA A 211 24.47 -17.49 -2.35
CA ALA A 211 23.17 -17.14 -2.94
C ALA A 211 22.19 -18.33 -2.90
N HIS A 212 22.66 -19.52 -3.30
CA HIS A 212 21.86 -20.74 -3.20
C HIS A 212 21.42 -21.03 -1.76
N LYS A 213 22.33 -20.88 -0.79
CA LYS A 213 22.01 -21.05 0.64
C LYS A 213 21.01 -20.03 1.15
N ILE A 214 21.05 -18.78 0.68
CA ILE A 214 20.05 -17.76 1.03
C ILE A 214 18.68 -18.22 0.53
N ALA A 215 18.59 -18.68 -0.73
CA ALA A 215 17.35 -19.15 -1.33
C ALA A 215 16.79 -20.43 -0.67
N GLU A 216 17.66 -21.34 -0.20
CA GLU A 216 17.24 -22.55 0.51
C GLU A 216 16.74 -22.25 1.93
N LEU A 217 17.40 -21.31 2.63
CA LEU A 217 17.13 -21.05 4.05
C LEU A 217 16.03 -20.02 4.30
N HIS A 218 15.76 -19.12 3.36
CA HIS A 218 14.83 -18.00 3.58
C HIS A 218 13.78 -17.89 2.47
N GLU A 219 12.54 -17.67 2.89
CA GLU A 219 11.48 -17.23 1.98
C GLU A 219 11.62 -15.71 1.70
N ILE A 220 11.72 -15.30 0.43
CA ILE A 220 11.80 -13.88 0.07
C ILE A 220 10.41 -13.39 -0.33
N CYS A 221 9.89 -12.41 0.42
CA CYS A 221 8.59 -11.80 0.18
C CYS A 221 8.80 -10.35 -0.29
N VAL A 222 8.47 -10.08 -1.56
CA VAL A 222 8.44 -8.72 -2.11
C VAL A 222 7.04 -8.16 -1.93
N THR A 223 6.93 -7.04 -1.24
CA THR A 223 5.65 -6.40 -0.91
C THR A 223 5.76 -4.88 -1.07
N THR A 224 4.62 -4.20 -1.23
CA THR A 224 4.55 -2.77 -0.91
C THR A 224 4.61 -2.61 0.61
N PRO A 225 4.97 -1.42 1.14
CA PRO A 225 4.73 -1.13 2.55
C PRO A 225 3.29 -1.49 2.89
N GLU A 226 3.10 -2.15 4.05
CA GLU A 226 1.75 -2.34 4.59
C GLU A 226 1.06 -0.98 4.48
N PHE A 227 -0.14 -0.93 3.87
CA PHE A 227 -0.91 0.30 3.70
C PHE A 227 -0.90 1.02 5.04
N ASP A 228 -0.01 1.99 5.17
CA ASP A 228 0.18 2.66 6.43
C ASP A 228 -1.19 3.29 6.68
N ASN A 229 -1.71 3.19 7.91
CA ASN A 229 -3.02 3.78 8.16
C ASN A 229 -2.97 5.29 7.88
N VAL A 230 -1.79 5.87 7.71
CA VAL A 230 -1.53 7.24 7.26
C VAL A 230 -1.83 7.40 5.76
N LEU A 231 -2.82 8.22 5.43
CA LEU A 231 -3.10 8.66 4.07
C LEU A 231 -2.02 9.63 3.59
N ARG A 232 -1.33 9.27 2.49
CA ARG A 232 -0.31 10.08 1.83
C ARG A 232 -0.66 10.32 0.36
N GLY A 233 -0.08 11.35 -0.25
CA GLY A 233 -0.29 11.65 -1.67
C GLY A 233 -1.70 12.15 -2.01
N ARG A 234 -1.93 12.45 -3.30
CA ARG A 234 -3.21 13.00 -3.77
C ARG A 234 -4.32 11.96 -3.83
N ASN A 235 -4.00 10.83 -4.45
CA ASN A 235 -4.96 9.81 -4.83
C ASN A 235 -5.61 9.16 -3.60
N MET A 236 -4.85 8.95 -2.51
CA MET A 236 -5.42 8.37 -1.29
C MET A 236 -6.53 9.25 -0.68
N PHE A 237 -6.38 10.57 -0.67
CA PHE A 237 -7.42 11.45 -0.11
C PHE A 237 -8.71 11.44 -0.93
N GLU A 238 -8.62 11.18 -2.22
CA GLU A 238 -9.77 11.06 -3.12
C GLU A 238 -10.45 9.70 -2.94
N SER A 239 -9.68 8.61 -2.92
CA SER A 239 -10.18 7.23 -2.74
C SER A 239 -10.84 7.02 -1.37
N TYR A 240 -10.32 7.65 -0.31
CA TYR A 240 -10.84 7.50 1.06
C TYR A 240 -11.88 8.58 1.44
N ARG A 241 -12.48 9.26 0.45
CA ARG A 241 -13.57 10.22 0.71
C ARG A 241 -14.78 9.52 1.33
N GLY A 242 -15.23 10.03 2.48
CA GLY A 242 -16.38 9.51 3.24
C GLY A 242 -16.03 8.51 4.34
N PHE A 243 -14.78 8.04 4.38
CA PHE A 243 -14.26 7.19 5.45
C PHE A 243 -14.06 7.99 6.73
N ASP A 244 -14.20 7.32 7.88
CA ASP A 244 -13.81 7.89 9.16
C ASP A 244 -12.27 7.99 9.19
N VAL A 245 -11.73 9.09 9.68
CA VAL A 245 -10.29 9.38 9.81
C VAL A 245 -10.00 10.10 11.12
N THR A 246 -8.77 9.93 11.59
CA THR A 246 -8.18 10.60 12.74
C THR A 246 -7.07 11.52 12.23
N VAL A 247 -7.23 12.82 12.41
CA VAL A 247 -6.27 13.82 11.95
C VAL A 247 -5.53 14.44 13.12
N GLU A 248 -4.21 14.30 13.10
CA GLU A 248 -3.27 14.90 14.03
C GLU A 248 -2.79 16.22 13.42
N HIS A 249 -3.10 17.35 14.08
CA HIS A 249 -2.75 18.68 13.57
C HIS A 249 -2.35 19.66 14.69
N TRP A 250 -1.54 20.64 14.33
CA TRP A 250 -1.07 21.70 15.22
C TRP A 250 -2.12 22.81 15.35
N GLU A 251 -2.71 22.99 16.54
CA GLU A 251 -3.61 24.12 16.81
C GLU A 251 -2.82 25.30 17.37
N GLU A 252 -2.81 26.41 16.63
CA GLU A 252 -2.26 27.66 17.14
C GLU A 252 -3.02 28.08 18.42
N PRO A 253 -2.32 28.35 19.53
CA PRO A 253 -2.96 28.77 20.74
C PRO A 253 -3.66 30.09 20.48
N LYS A 254 -5.00 30.06 20.39
CA LYS A 254 -5.83 31.26 20.22
C LYS A 254 -5.41 32.25 21.29
N LYS A 255 -4.72 33.32 20.88
CA LYS A 255 -4.30 34.40 21.78
C LYS A 255 -5.54 34.81 22.56
N LYS A 256 -5.58 34.46 23.85
CA LYS A 256 -6.71 34.81 24.72
C LYS A 256 -6.85 36.31 24.59
N LYS A 257 -7.91 36.75 23.91
CA LYS A 257 -8.15 38.16 23.63
C LYS A 257 -8.15 38.84 24.98
N LYS A 258 -7.07 39.54 25.33
CA LYS A 258 -6.93 40.20 26.64
C LYS A 258 -8.23 40.96 26.83
N PRO A 259 -9.00 40.70 27.92
CA PRO A 259 -10.22 41.45 28.16
C PRO A 259 -9.80 42.92 28.14
N LYS A 260 -10.34 43.69 27.18
CA LYS A 260 -10.02 45.09 26.99
C LYS A 260 -10.47 45.81 28.26
N SER A 261 -9.60 45.87 29.26
CA SER A 261 -9.86 46.54 30.52
C SER A 261 -10.03 48.01 30.18
N LYS A 262 -11.28 48.45 30.30
CA LYS A 262 -11.71 49.82 30.09
C LYS A 262 -11.28 50.63 31.33
N ALA A 263 -10.00 50.94 31.44
CA ALA A 263 -9.45 51.90 32.40
C ALA A 263 -8.52 52.79 31.56
N GLY A 264 -8.77 54.08 31.40
CA GLY A 264 -8.83 55.04 32.48
C GLY A 264 -7.64 55.98 32.25
N LYS A 265 -7.90 57.07 31.54
CA LYS A 265 -6.94 58.07 31.08
C LYS A 265 -6.36 58.84 32.27
N ALA A 266 -5.12 58.55 32.64
CA ALA A 266 -4.18 59.42 33.36
C ALA A 266 -2.79 58.79 33.15
N GLY A 267 -1.89 59.33 32.35
CA GLY A 267 -1.22 60.61 32.61
C GLY A 267 -0.03 60.34 33.52
N GLY A 268 1.09 59.89 32.97
CA GLY A 268 2.31 59.65 33.74
C GLY A 268 3.42 59.01 32.89
N ASP A 269 4.38 59.84 32.48
CA ASP A 269 5.66 59.45 31.89
C ASP A 269 6.43 58.52 32.84
N ALA A 270 6.76 57.30 32.41
CA ALA A 270 7.71 56.45 33.09
C ALA A 270 8.39 55.46 32.13
N ALA A 271 9.71 55.67 32.01
CA ALA A 271 10.80 54.74 31.74
C ALA A 271 10.50 53.45 30.94
N ALA A 272 11.11 53.40 29.75
CA ALA A 272 11.25 52.22 28.91
C ALA A 272 12.01 51.09 29.65
N ALA A 273 11.27 50.25 30.36
CA ALA A 273 11.71 48.90 30.68
C ALA A 273 11.49 48.05 29.41
N VAL A 274 12.58 47.56 28.83
CA VAL A 274 12.55 46.53 27.79
C VAL A 274 12.02 45.27 28.47
N GLU A 275 10.69 45.12 28.44
CA GLU A 275 9.96 43.96 28.91
C GLU A 275 10.30 42.82 27.95
N GLU A 276 11.17 41.93 28.40
CA GLU A 276 11.56 40.70 27.69
C GLU A 276 10.29 39.89 27.40
N GLU A 277 9.84 39.88 26.14
CA GLU A 277 8.64 39.13 25.75
C GLU A 277 8.87 37.65 26.07
N PRO A 278 7.98 37.01 26.86
CA PRO A 278 8.12 35.60 27.17
C PRO A 278 8.11 34.78 25.87
N PRO A 279 8.91 33.70 25.79
CA PRO A 279 9.04 32.90 24.58
C PRO A 279 7.65 32.43 24.09
N PRO A 280 7.41 32.45 22.76
CA PRO A 280 6.13 32.06 22.21
C PRO A 280 5.78 30.63 22.66
N PRO A 281 4.55 30.39 23.12
CA PRO A 281 4.14 29.08 23.61
C PRO A 281 4.24 28.04 22.49
N GLU A 282 4.87 26.91 22.78
CA GLU A 282 4.99 25.80 21.84
C GLU A 282 3.60 25.34 21.38
N PRO A 283 3.41 25.12 20.07
CA PRO A 283 2.14 24.62 19.52
C PRO A 283 1.83 23.25 20.12
N LYS A 284 0.55 22.97 20.37
CA LYS A 284 0.11 21.68 20.92
C LYS A 284 -0.54 20.85 19.83
N LEU A 285 -0.09 19.60 19.71
CA LEU A 285 -0.69 18.63 18.80
C LEU A 285 -2.11 18.28 19.28
N LYS A 286 -3.07 18.35 18.36
CA LYS A 286 -4.48 18.04 18.62
C LYS A 286 -4.98 16.97 17.67
N ILE A 287 -5.68 16.01 18.24
CA ILE A 287 -6.29 14.90 17.51
C ILE A 287 -7.76 15.24 17.24
N THR A 288 -8.17 15.15 15.98
CA THR A 288 -9.54 15.41 15.54
C THR A 288 -10.06 14.22 14.74
N GLU A 289 -11.15 13.61 15.22
CA GLU A 289 -11.78 12.46 14.57
C GLU A 289 -13.03 12.89 13.81
N GLY A 290 -13.21 12.41 12.57
CA GLY A 290 -14.37 12.69 11.75
C GLY A 290 -14.34 12.01 10.38
N LYS A 291 -15.32 12.29 9.53
CA LYS A 291 -15.35 11.75 8.16
C LYS A 291 -14.55 12.60 7.19
N LEU A 292 -13.66 12.02 6.40
CA LEU A 292 -12.92 12.74 5.38
C LEU A 292 -13.89 13.21 4.29
N VAL A 293 -13.98 14.52 4.07
CA VAL A 293 -14.83 15.10 3.00
C VAL A 293 -14.04 15.27 1.71
N GLY A 294 -12.72 15.45 1.80
CA GLY A 294 -11.80 15.61 0.68
C GLY A 294 -10.67 16.60 1.02
N ARG A 295 -9.70 16.73 0.12
CA ARG A 295 -8.59 17.68 0.20
C ARG A 295 -8.66 18.63 -0.98
N ASP A 296 -8.62 19.93 -0.70
CA ASP A 296 -8.67 21.01 -1.69
C ASP A 296 -7.24 21.51 -1.88
N TYR A 297 -6.59 21.09 -2.97
CA TYR A 297 -5.19 21.42 -3.28
C TYR A 297 -5.01 22.89 -3.68
N ASP A 298 -6.02 23.51 -4.28
CA ASP A 298 -5.97 24.92 -4.68
C ASP A 298 -5.95 25.87 -3.48
N LYS A 299 -6.58 25.45 -2.38
CA LYS A 299 -6.68 26.22 -1.13
C LYS A 299 -5.77 25.69 -0.03
N ASP A 300 -5.04 24.61 -0.31
CA ASP A 300 -4.22 23.87 0.64
C ASP A 300 -4.93 23.54 1.97
N VAL A 301 -6.18 23.04 1.87
CA VAL A 301 -6.99 22.66 3.05
C VAL A 301 -7.57 21.27 2.95
N THR A 302 -7.51 20.52 4.05
CA THR A 302 -8.20 19.25 4.24
C THR A 302 -9.52 19.49 4.96
N MET A 303 -10.61 18.92 4.43
CA MET A 303 -11.95 19.06 4.97
C MET A 303 -12.41 17.79 5.68
N ILE A 304 -12.79 17.92 6.95
CA ILE A 304 -13.24 16.81 7.80
C ILE A 304 -14.60 17.14 8.37
N ASN A 305 -15.56 16.22 8.26
CA ASN A 305 -16.87 16.34 8.87
C ASN A 305 -16.85 15.78 10.29
N VAL A 306 -16.80 16.68 11.28
CA VAL A 306 -16.81 16.35 12.71
C VAL A 306 -18.24 16.55 13.23
N LYS A 307 -18.95 15.45 13.51
CA LYS A 307 -20.32 15.46 14.07
C LYS A 307 -21.31 16.34 13.28
N GLY A 308 -21.25 16.29 11.95
CA GLY A 308 -22.14 17.06 11.06
C GLY A 308 -21.66 18.47 10.74
N ARG A 309 -20.47 18.88 11.20
CA ARG A 309 -19.86 20.17 10.88
C ARG A 309 -18.58 19.96 10.10
N VAL A 310 -18.47 20.57 8.92
CA VAL A 310 -17.25 20.55 8.11
C VAL A 310 -16.23 21.51 8.73
N VAL A 311 -15.15 20.93 9.24
CA VAL A 311 -13.96 21.62 9.74
C VAL A 311 -12.93 21.65 8.61
N LYS A 312 -12.36 22.82 8.34
CA LYS A 312 -11.26 23.00 7.39
C LYS A 312 -9.96 23.14 8.17
N ILE A 313 -8.96 22.35 7.82
CA ILE A 313 -7.63 22.35 8.45
C ILE A 313 -6.63 22.62 7.33
N GLU A 314 -5.73 23.59 7.54
CA GLU A 314 -4.63 23.89 6.60
C GLU A 314 -3.67 22.70 6.54
N ASN A 315 -3.23 22.32 5.35
CA ASN A 315 -2.43 21.12 5.17
C ASN A 315 -1.05 21.25 5.85
N ASP A 316 -0.47 22.44 5.86
CA ASP A 316 0.77 22.76 6.60
C ASP A 316 0.69 22.48 8.11
N LYS A 317 -0.53 22.46 8.67
CA LYS A 317 -0.75 22.20 10.10
C LYS A 317 -0.99 20.72 10.39
N ILE A 318 -1.19 19.88 9.37
CA ILE A 318 -1.50 18.47 9.52
C ILE A 318 -0.19 17.69 9.61
N GLU A 319 0.00 16.98 10.73
CA GLU A 319 1.13 16.06 10.90
C GLU A 319 0.81 14.70 10.27
N SER A 320 -0.39 14.16 10.52
CA SER A 320 -0.80 12.90 9.92
C SER A 320 -2.33 12.75 9.80
N VAL A 321 -2.79 12.01 8.80
CA VAL A 321 -4.20 11.64 8.60
C VAL A 321 -4.29 10.12 8.63
N ARG A 322 -4.84 9.56 9.70
CA ARG A 322 -4.89 8.11 9.91
C ARG A 322 -6.30 7.54 9.69
N LEU A 323 -6.40 6.42 8.99
CA LEU A 323 -7.58 5.57 8.98
C LEU A 323 -7.73 4.90 10.36
N PRO A 324 -8.96 4.71 10.85
CA PRO A 324 -9.21 3.97 12.06
C PRO A 324 -8.68 2.55 11.86
N LYS A 325 -7.84 2.08 12.77
CA LYS A 325 -7.37 0.68 12.74
C LYS A 325 -8.60 -0.21 12.63
N ALA A 326 -8.65 -1.01 11.56
CA ALA A 326 -9.70 -2.00 11.39
C ALA A 326 -9.78 -2.79 12.69
N LYS A 327 -10.99 -2.90 13.26
CA LYS A 327 -11.20 -3.75 14.43
C LYS A 327 -10.91 -5.17 13.98
N ARG A 328 -9.67 -5.62 14.19
CA ARG A 328 -9.26 -7.00 13.96
C ARG A 328 -10.26 -7.86 14.73
N GLU A 329 -11.08 -8.62 14.01
CA GLU A 329 -12.14 -9.40 14.63
C GLU A 329 -11.49 -10.28 15.69
N LYS A 330 -11.94 -10.10 16.93
CA LYS A 330 -11.42 -10.79 18.10
C LYS A 330 -11.98 -12.21 18.08
N GLY A 331 -11.52 -13.07 17.16
CA GLY A 331 -12.15 -14.39 16.99
C GLY A 331 -11.53 -15.40 16.03
N ALA A 332 -10.48 -15.07 15.26
CA ALA A 332 -9.81 -16.06 14.42
C ALA A 332 -8.37 -16.27 14.91
N SER A 333 -8.22 -17.14 15.91
CA SER A 333 -6.95 -17.72 16.34
C SER A 333 -7.17 -19.19 16.63
#